data_AF-A0A2K8P7D2-F1
#
_entry.id   AF-A0A2K8P7D2-F1
#
_cell.length_a   1.000
_cell.length_b   1.000
_cell.length_c   1.000
_cell.angle_alpha   90.00
_cell.angle_beta   90.00
_cell.angle_gamma   90.00
#
_symmetry.space_group_name_H-M   'P 1'
#
loop_
_entity.id
_entity.type
_entity.pdbx_description
1 polymer ?
#
loop_
_entity_poly.entity_id
_entity_poly.type
_entity_poly.pdbx_seq_one_letter_code
_entity_poly.pdbx_strand_id
1 'polypeptide(L)'
;MLTLSLATILEEAASDKNKHLEGNVKDIQELLKPENLAALQEVAKVFAFLAFHPVADTAVADYVRSGTLADDSGPDVLALFTLDEPAPTPVAVDDRSFSSWLHLGKGVHPAYQMVRTLFEGTYVPPLPGVLFFHHDWASHAGAVYVPLNTATEQHEVRVLLRKVFALAAHEANPTDAKGALDRLCVALLKERIEYDKTRGTSMQEWLITSFRLVAEHSGDIVSVVGLAL
;
A
#
# COMPACT_ATOMS: atom_id res chain seq x y z
N MET A 1 -8.95 -0.70 -18.03
CA MET A 1 -7.72 0.00 -17.68
C MET A 1 -6.61 -1.05 -17.64
N LEU A 2 -5.44 -0.76 -18.19
CA LEU A 2 -4.33 -1.72 -18.29
C LEU A 2 -3.40 -1.52 -17.08
N THR A 3 -3.27 -2.55 -16.26
CA THR A 3 -2.27 -2.67 -15.20
C THR A 3 -0.97 -3.20 -15.79
N LEU A 4 0.13 -2.47 -15.64
CA LEU A 4 1.48 -2.80 -16.07
C LEU A 4 2.20 -3.67 -15.02
N SER A 5 3.48 -3.98 -15.18
CA SER A 5 4.31 -4.47 -14.06
C SER A 5 4.83 -3.25 -13.30
N LEU A 6 5.10 -3.28 -11.99
CA LEU A 6 5.73 -2.13 -11.32
C LEU A 6 7.09 -1.78 -11.96
N ALA A 7 7.82 -2.77 -12.48
CA ALA A 7 9.02 -2.53 -13.28
C ALA A 7 8.68 -1.85 -14.62
N THR A 8 7.57 -2.22 -15.27
CA THR A 8 7.12 -1.57 -16.50
C THR A 8 6.51 -0.19 -16.25
N ILE A 9 5.85 0.04 -15.11
CA ILE A 9 5.45 1.37 -14.62
C ILE A 9 6.68 2.23 -14.43
N LEU A 10 7.76 1.68 -13.88
CA LEU A 10 9.00 2.41 -13.68
C LEU A 10 9.70 2.74 -14.99
N GLU A 11 9.74 1.79 -15.92
CA GLU A 11 10.24 2.00 -17.29
C GLU A 11 9.35 2.99 -18.08
N GLU A 12 8.03 2.97 -17.88
CA GLU A 12 7.09 3.90 -18.52
C GLU A 12 7.08 5.29 -17.86
N ALA A 13 7.18 5.38 -16.54
CA ALA A 13 7.32 6.64 -15.79
C ALA A 13 8.61 7.37 -16.13
N ALA A 14 9.69 6.61 -16.42
CA ALA A 14 10.95 7.16 -16.89
C ALA A 14 10.92 7.57 -18.38
N SER A 15 9.93 7.11 -19.18
CA SER A 15 9.92 7.31 -20.63
C SER A 15 8.84 8.25 -21.18
N ASP A 16 7.66 8.45 -20.55
CA ASP A 16 6.75 9.54 -20.92
C ASP A 16 5.58 9.78 -19.94
N LYS A 17 4.99 10.99 -20.01
CA LYS A 17 3.90 11.53 -19.14
C LYS A 17 2.56 10.79 -19.26
N ASN A 18 2.49 9.52 -18.89
CA ASN A 18 1.22 8.79 -18.83
C ASN A 18 0.47 9.02 -17.51
N LYS A 19 -0.86 8.94 -17.60
CA LYS A 19 -1.82 9.28 -16.56
C LYS A 19 -2.33 8.00 -15.90
N HIS A 20 -2.15 7.88 -14.58
CA HIS A 20 -2.47 6.70 -13.75
C HIS A 20 -1.68 5.44 -14.14
N LEU A 21 -0.67 5.10 -13.34
CA LEU A 21 0.18 3.93 -13.55
C LEU A 21 -0.23 2.86 -12.54
N GLU A 22 -0.80 1.76 -12.98
CA GLU A 22 -1.10 0.62 -12.11
C GLU A 22 -0.23 -0.56 -12.48
N GLY A 23 0.10 -1.45 -11.54
CA GLY A 23 0.82 -2.66 -11.91
C GLY A 23 1.37 -3.57 -10.83
N ASN A 24 2.01 -4.65 -11.28
CA ASN A 24 2.35 -5.81 -10.46
C ASN A 24 3.87 -6.03 -10.28
N VAL A 25 4.32 -6.36 -9.06
CA VAL A 25 5.73 -6.65 -8.73
C VAL A 25 6.05 -8.13 -8.94
N LYS A 26 6.40 -8.52 -10.17
CA LYS A 26 6.76 -9.92 -10.48
C LYS A 26 8.13 -10.36 -9.96
N ASP A 27 9.07 -9.42 -9.88
CA ASP A 27 10.43 -9.67 -9.40
C ASP A 27 10.84 -8.61 -8.38
N ILE A 28 10.89 -9.01 -7.11
CA ILE A 28 11.32 -8.15 -6.02
C ILE A 28 12.80 -7.77 -6.15
N GLN A 29 13.65 -8.63 -6.70
CA GLN A 29 15.08 -8.31 -6.86
C GLN A 29 15.25 -7.18 -7.88
N GLU A 30 14.44 -7.20 -8.93
CA GLU A 30 14.38 -6.13 -9.91
C GLU A 30 13.89 -4.83 -9.26
N LEU A 31 12.80 -4.88 -8.49
CA LEU A 31 12.27 -3.70 -7.77
C LEU A 31 13.32 -3.08 -6.83
N LEU A 32 14.08 -3.92 -6.13
CA LEU A 32 15.07 -3.51 -5.14
C LEU A 32 16.38 -3.02 -5.74
N LYS A 33 16.52 -3.00 -7.07
CA LYS A 33 17.67 -2.37 -7.72
C LYS A 33 17.70 -0.87 -7.38
N PRO A 34 18.89 -0.31 -7.03
CA PRO A 34 19.00 1.10 -6.64
C PRO A 34 18.37 2.09 -7.63
N GLU A 35 18.50 1.84 -8.93
CA GLU A 35 17.93 2.66 -10.00
C GLU A 35 16.40 2.67 -10.00
N ASN A 36 15.76 1.53 -9.72
CA ASN A 36 14.31 1.39 -9.67
C ASN A 36 13.74 2.02 -8.40
N LEU A 37 14.44 1.85 -7.28
CA LEU A 37 14.09 2.54 -6.03
C LEU A 37 14.21 4.06 -6.17
N ALA A 38 15.27 4.55 -6.81
CA ALA A 38 15.46 5.98 -7.09
C ALA A 38 14.33 6.52 -7.98
N ALA A 39 13.96 5.80 -9.05
CA ALA A 39 12.83 6.18 -9.90
C ALA A 39 11.50 6.20 -9.12
N LEU A 40 11.25 5.23 -8.24
CA LEU A 40 10.05 5.24 -7.38
C LEU A 40 10.02 6.42 -6.41
N GLN A 41 11.17 6.81 -5.87
CA GLN A 41 11.30 7.96 -4.99
C GLN A 41 11.01 9.28 -5.69
N GLU A 42 11.28 9.37 -7.00
CA GLU A 42 10.92 10.55 -7.81
C GLU A 42 9.42 10.63 -8.08
N VAL A 43 8.74 9.49 -8.19
CA VAL A 43 7.30 9.40 -8.51
C VAL A 43 6.42 9.62 -7.29
N ALA A 44 6.75 9.01 -6.15
CA ALA A 44 5.92 9.04 -4.95
C ALA A 44 6.69 9.52 -3.72
N LYS A 45 6.09 10.45 -2.98
CA LYS A 45 6.68 11.00 -1.74
C LYS A 45 6.31 10.19 -0.51
N VAL A 46 5.24 9.41 -0.60
CA VAL A 46 4.74 8.52 0.44
C VAL A 46 4.36 7.19 -0.17
N PHE A 47 4.68 6.12 0.53
CA PHE A 47 4.22 4.79 0.20
C PHE A 47 3.13 4.39 1.19
N ALA A 48 2.01 3.91 0.66
CA ALA A 48 0.90 3.43 1.46
C ALA A 48 0.66 1.94 1.16
N PHE A 49 0.49 1.12 2.19
CA PHE A 49 0.08 -0.28 2.04
C PHE A 49 -1.28 -0.50 2.70
N LEU A 50 -2.30 -0.80 1.89
CA LEU A 50 -3.65 -1.12 2.33
C LEU A 50 -3.74 -2.61 2.67
N ALA A 51 -3.81 -2.90 3.97
CA ALA A 51 -3.89 -4.25 4.50
C ALA A 51 -5.34 -4.63 4.79
N PHE A 52 -5.89 -5.56 4.02
CA PHE A 52 -7.23 -6.10 4.19
C PHE A 52 -7.30 -7.57 3.78
N HIS A 53 -8.30 -8.29 4.28
CA HIS A 53 -8.70 -9.61 3.83
C HIS A 53 -9.94 -9.46 2.95
N PRO A 54 -9.92 -9.91 1.69
CA PRO A 54 -10.98 -9.57 0.74
C PRO A 54 -12.35 -10.21 1.04
N VAL A 55 -12.39 -11.26 1.86
CA VAL A 55 -13.62 -11.92 2.35
C VAL A 55 -14.11 -11.29 3.65
N ALA A 56 -13.21 -11.01 4.60
CA ALA A 56 -13.59 -10.52 5.92
C ALA A 56 -13.86 -9.01 5.92
N ASP A 57 -13.19 -8.26 5.05
CA ASP A 57 -13.23 -6.79 4.96
C ASP A 57 -13.94 -6.36 3.68
N THR A 58 -15.18 -6.81 3.47
CA THR A 58 -15.91 -6.60 2.22
C THR A 58 -16.02 -5.13 1.83
N ALA A 59 -16.19 -4.21 2.80
CA ALA A 59 -16.22 -2.78 2.54
C ALA A 59 -14.91 -2.25 1.92
N VAL A 60 -13.76 -2.76 2.36
CA VAL A 60 -12.45 -2.38 1.80
C VAL A 60 -12.24 -3.05 0.45
N ALA A 61 -12.63 -4.32 0.31
CA ALA A 61 -12.56 -5.04 -0.96
C ALA A 61 -13.40 -4.36 -2.05
N ASP A 62 -14.63 -3.96 -1.73
CA ASP A 62 -15.53 -3.26 -2.66
C ASP A 62 -14.99 -1.87 -3.01
N TYR A 63 -14.34 -1.19 -2.06
CA TYR A 63 -13.64 0.06 -2.35
C TYR A 63 -12.51 -0.15 -3.36
N VAL A 64 -11.64 -1.15 -3.17
CA VAL A 64 -10.56 -1.47 -4.12
C VAL A 64 -11.13 -1.85 -5.49
N ARG A 65 -12.18 -2.68 -5.55
CA ARG A 65 -12.85 -3.09 -6.80
C ARG A 65 -13.47 -1.94 -7.57
N SER A 66 -13.85 -0.86 -6.89
CA SER A 66 -14.42 0.31 -7.56
C SER A 66 -13.43 1.04 -8.46
N GLY A 67 -12.13 0.74 -8.33
CA GLY A 67 -11.07 1.35 -9.13
C GLY A 67 -10.75 2.80 -8.75
N THR A 68 -11.32 3.33 -7.66
CA THR A 68 -11.08 4.74 -7.27
C THR A 68 -9.83 4.93 -6.42
N LEU A 69 -9.10 3.86 -6.07
CA LEU A 69 -7.92 3.94 -5.21
C LEU A 69 -6.85 4.87 -5.77
N ALA A 70 -6.57 4.80 -7.07
CA ALA A 70 -5.59 5.67 -7.74
C ALA A 70 -5.99 7.15 -7.67
N ASP A 71 -7.27 7.44 -7.89
CA ASP A 71 -7.80 8.80 -7.87
C ASP A 71 -7.84 9.38 -6.45
N ASP A 72 -8.19 8.54 -5.48
CA ASP A 72 -8.33 8.94 -4.09
C ASP A 72 -6.96 9.04 -3.36
N SER A 73 -5.93 8.31 -3.79
CA SER A 73 -4.56 8.42 -3.25
C SER A 73 -3.82 9.65 -3.76
N GLY A 74 -4.08 10.05 -5.00
CA GLY A 74 -3.41 11.17 -5.64
C GLY A 74 -1.96 10.88 -6.06
N PRO A 75 -1.26 11.88 -6.63
CA PRO A 75 0.05 11.73 -7.25
C PRO A 75 1.20 11.50 -6.28
N ASP A 76 1.07 11.99 -5.05
CA ASP A 76 2.16 11.96 -4.08
C ASP A 76 2.20 10.66 -3.26
N VAL A 77 1.17 9.81 -3.39
CA VAL A 77 1.01 8.59 -2.61
C VAL A 77 0.96 7.37 -3.53
N LEU A 78 1.95 6.49 -3.40
CA LEU A 78 1.92 5.17 -4.03
C LEU A 78 1.15 4.18 -3.14
N ALA A 79 -0.03 3.75 -3.57
CA ALA A 79 -0.82 2.77 -2.83
C ALA A 79 -0.49 1.34 -3.27
N LEU A 80 -0.32 0.45 -2.31
CA LEU A 80 0.01 -0.97 -2.48
C LEU A 80 -1.02 -1.83 -1.76
N PHE A 81 -1.34 -3.01 -2.27
CA PHE A 81 -2.15 -4.03 -1.60
C PHE A 81 -1.77 -5.43 -2.12
N THR A 82 -2.17 -6.50 -1.43
CA THR A 82 -1.92 -7.87 -1.89
C THR A 82 -3.14 -8.48 -2.54
N LEU A 83 -2.92 -9.35 -3.53
CA LEU A 83 -3.92 -10.26 -4.06
C LEU A 83 -3.57 -11.71 -3.65
N ASP A 84 -4.61 -12.50 -3.37
CA ASP A 84 -4.48 -13.92 -2.97
C ASP A 84 -4.23 -14.86 -4.16
N GLU A 85 -4.28 -14.37 -5.39
CA GLU A 85 -4.02 -15.15 -6.60
C GLU A 85 -2.91 -14.50 -7.43
N PRO A 86 -1.97 -15.29 -7.98
CA PRO A 86 -0.96 -14.77 -8.88
C PRO A 86 -1.65 -14.20 -10.12
N ALA A 87 -1.42 -12.93 -10.44
CA ALA A 87 -1.99 -12.30 -11.62
C ALA A 87 -1.32 -12.91 -12.88
N PRO A 88 -1.96 -13.85 -13.61
CA PRO A 88 -1.25 -14.67 -14.61
C PRO A 88 -0.80 -13.83 -15.81
N THR A 89 -1.46 -12.70 -16.02
CA THR A 89 -1.25 -11.69 -17.05
C THR A 89 -1.81 -10.35 -16.51
N PRO A 90 -1.55 -9.20 -17.15
CA PRO A 90 -2.23 -7.96 -16.76
C PRO A 90 -3.75 -8.15 -16.92
N VAL A 91 -4.48 -8.26 -15.81
CA VAL A 91 -5.94 -8.42 -15.78
C VAL A 91 -6.54 -7.17 -15.13
N ALA A 92 -7.62 -6.66 -15.71
CA ALA A 92 -8.46 -5.69 -15.04
C ALA A 92 -8.93 -6.30 -13.71
N VAL A 93 -8.78 -5.58 -12.60
CA VAL A 93 -9.33 -6.01 -11.31
C VAL A 93 -10.85 -6.06 -11.47
N ASP A 94 -11.37 -7.26 -11.68
CA ASP A 94 -12.78 -7.56 -11.89
C ASP A 94 -13.26 -8.56 -10.84
N ASP A 95 -14.56 -8.85 -10.82
CA ASP A 95 -15.13 -9.83 -9.87
C ASP A 95 -14.46 -11.21 -10.00
N ARG A 96 -13.86 -11.53 -11.15
CA ARG A 96 -13.20 -12.81 -11.40
C ARG A 96 -11.85 -12.93 -10.73
N SER A 97 -11.13 -11.83 -10.60
CA SER A 97 -9.88 -11.68 -9.84
C SER A 97 -10.06 -12.02 -8.35
N PHE A 98 -11.32 -12.11 -7.90
CA PHE A 98 -11.73 -12.49 -6.56
C PHE A 98 -12.63 -13.74 -6.52
N SER A 99 -12.88 -14.39 -7.66
CA SER A 99 -13.87 -15.48 -7.75
C SER A 99 -13.29 -16.87 -7.54
N SER A 100 -11.97 -17.04 -7.72
CA SER A 100 -11.23 -18.28 -7.54
C SER A 100 -10.52 -18.33 -6.19
N TRP A 101 -11.08 -17.64 -5.18
CA TRP A 101 -10.63 -17.71 -3.79
C TRP A 101 -10.58 -19.16 -3.33
N LEU A 102 -9.42 -19.77 -3.52
CA LEU A 102 -9.10 -21.07 -2.99
C LEU A 102 -9.43 -20.97 -1.51
N HIS A 103 -10.12 -21.97 -0.98
CA HIS A 103 -10.17 -22.19 0.46
C HIS A 103 -8.74 -22.45 0.96
N LEU A 104 -7.90 -21.42 0.98
CA LEU A 104 -6.87 -21.25 1.99
C LEU A 104 -7.63 -21.54 3.28
N GLY A 105 -7.19 -22.56 4.02
CA GLY A 105 -7.79 -22.87 5.31
C GLY A 105 -7.92 -21.59 6.13
N LYS A 106 -8.68 -21.59 7.22
CA LYS A 106 -8.89 -20.45 8.15
C LYS A 106 -7.61 -19.83 8.76
N GLY A 107 -6.43 -20.03 8.17
CA GLY A 107 -5.19 -19.31 8.36
C GLY A 107 -5.26 -17.85 7.89
N VAL A 108 -4.36 -17.08 8.47
CA VAL A 108 -4.31 -15.62 8.42
C VAL A 108 -3.90 -15.13 7.03
N HIS A 109 -4.69 -14.24 6.43
CA HIS A 109 -4.40 -13.61 5.14
C HIS A 109 -3.01 -12.93 5.12
N PRO A 110 -2.21 -13.04 4.04
CA PRO A 110 -0.85 -12.49 3.97
C PRO A 110 -0.75 -11.00 4.35
N ALA A 111 -1.70 -10.16 3.90
CA ALA A 111 -1.72 -8.74 4.25
C ALA A 111 -1.73 -8.50 5.77
N TYR A 112 -2.48 -9.32 6.51
CA TYR A 112 -2.54 -9.22 7.98
C TYR A 112 -1.24 -9.64 8.62
N GLN A 113 -0.60 -10.68 8.09
CA GLN A 113 0.71 -11.11 8.58
C GLN A 113 1.77 -10.04 8.31
N MET A 114 1.74 -9.40 7.14
CA MET A 114 2.64 -8.30 6.78
C MET A 114 2.53 -7.09 7.72
N VAL A 115 1.33 -6.78 8.22
CA VAL A 115 1.17 -5.74 9.26
C VAL A 115 1.72 -6.26 10.59
N ARG A 116 1.39 -7.49 10.98
CA ARG A 116 1.81 -8.08 12.26
C ARG A 116 3.33 -8.13 12.43
N THR A 117 4.10 -8.34 11.37
CA THR A 117 5.57 -8.34 11.45
C THR A 117 6.14 -6.99 11.86
N LEU A 118 5.48 -5.87 11.53
CA LEU A 118 5.90 -4.53 11.96
C LEU A 118 5.61 -4.24 13.43
N PHE A 119 4.73 -5.03 14.05
CA PHE A 119 4.31 -4.89 15.45
C PHE A 119 4.79 -6.08 16.29
N GLU A 120 5.74 -6.88 15.80
CA GLU A 120 6.24 -8.05 16.52
C GLU A 120 6.78 -7.67 17.91
N GLY A 121 6.36 -8.41 18.93
CA GLY A 121 6.71 -8.13 20.33
C GLY A 121 5.96 -6.94 20.96
N THR A 122 4.97 -6.37 20.26
CA THR A 122 4.14 -5.25 20.75
C THR A 122 2.65 -5.51 20.51
N TYR A 123 1.80 -4.53 20.86
CA TYR A 123 0.38 -4.58 20.55
C TYR A 123 0.16 -4.52 19.03
N VAL A 124 -0.61 -5.47 18.51
CA VAL A 124 -1.03 -5.48 17.09
C VAL A 124 -2.33 -4.67 16.98
N PRO A 125 -2.36 -3.62 16.16
CA PRO A 125 -3.56 -2.79 16.00
C PRO A 125 -4.67 -3.55 15.26
N PRO A 126 -5.94 -3.10 15.39
CA PRO A 126 -7.06 -3.76 14.72
C PRO A 126 -6.91 -3.67 13.20
N LEU A 127 -7.23 -4.76 12.51
CA LEU A 127 -7.25 -4.89 11.05
C LEU A 127 -8.71 -4.82 10.56
N PRO A 128 -8.98 -4.31 9.34
CA PRO A 128 -8.06 -3.83 8.31
C PRO A 128 -7.45 -2.45 8.62
N GLY A 129 -6.47 -2.01 7.83
CA GLY A 129 -5.88 -0.68 7.95
C GLY A 129 -4.92 -0.31 6.82
N VAL A 130 -4.41 0.93 6.86
CA VAL A 130 -3.41 1.43 5.92
C VAL A 130 -2.12 1.81 6.65
N LEU A 131 -0.98 1.31 6.14
CA LEU A 131 0.36 1.67 6.60
C LEU A 131 0.93 2.77 5.72
N PHE A 132 1.56 3.77 6.32
CA PHE A 132 2.30 4.82 5.64
C PHE A 132 3.78 4.71 5.95
N PHE A 133 4.58 4.65 4.89
CA PHE A 133 6.02 4.71 4.92
C PHE A 133 6.49 5.98 4.23
N HIS A 134 7.62 6.50 4.69
CA HIS A 134 8.30 7.58 4.01
C HIS A 134 8.96 7.10 2.71
N HIS A 135 9.20 7.98 1.73
CA HIS A 135 9.85 7.60 0.49
C HIS A 135 11.31 7.15 0.62
N ASP A 136 11.97 7.43 1.74
CA ASP A 136 13.32 6.93 1.99
C ASP A 136 13.25 5.45 2.43
N TRP A 137 13.45 4.55 1.47
CA TRP A 137 13.29 3.10 1.64
C TRP A 137 14.25 2.50 2.68
N ALA A 138 15.43 3.11 2.82
CA ALA A 138 16.46 2.65 3.74
C ALA A 138 16.28 3.21 5.17
N SER A 139 15.38 4.19 5.34
CA SER A 139 15.17 4.84 6.63
C SER A 139 14.49 3.93 7.64
N HIS A 140 15.08 3.80 8.83
CA HIS A 140 14.45 3.13 9.99
C HIS A 140 13.48 4.04 10.76
N ALA A 141 12.86 5.01 10.08
CA ALA A 141 11.91 5.95 10.68
C ALA A 141 10.62 5.28 11.22
N GLY A 142 10.38 4.02 10.85
CA GLY A 142 9.15 3.28 11.12
C GLY A 142 8.04 3.65 10.14
N ALA A 143 6.83 3.24 10.48
CA ALA A 143 5.61 3.45 9.71
C ALA A 143 4.50 4.00 10.60
N VAL A 144 3.50 4.61 9.98
CA VAL A 144 2.27 5.05 10.64
C VAL A 144 1.12 4.20 10.14
N TYR A 145 0.46 3.47 11.04
CA TYR A 145 -0.70 2.64 10.75
C TYR A 145 -1.97 3.40 11.10
N VAL A 146 -2.95 3.41 10.19
CA VAL A 146 -4.30 3.92 10.45
C VAL A 146 -5.29 2.76 10.32
N PRO A 147 -5.96 2.36 11.41
CA PRO A 147 -6.98 1.32 11.34
C PRO A 147 -8.22 1.79 10.58
N LEU A 148 -8.85 0.86 9.86
CA LEU A 148 -10.09 1.07 9.10
C LEU A 148 -11.26 0.28 9.67
N ASN A 149 -11.10 -0.38 10.82
CA ASN A 149 -12.09 -1.24 11.46
C ASN A 149 -13.36 -0.52 11.93
N THR A 150 -13.36 0.82 11.95
CA THR A 150 -14.53 1.65 12.27
C THR A 150 -15.38 1.98 11.03
N ALA A 151 -14.83 1.83 9.82
CA ALA A 151 -15.54 2.03 8.57
C ALA A 151 -16.16 0.70 8.11
N THR A 152 -17.48 0.60 8.21
CA THR A 152 -18.23 -0.63 7.93
C THR A 152 -18.84 -0.66 6.53
N GLU A 153 -18.93 0.50 5.87
CA GLU A 153 -19.44 0.64 4.51
C GLU A 153 -18.36 1.13 3.54
N GLN A 154 -18.48 0.75 2.26
CA GLN A 154 -17.56 1.18 1.19
C GLN A 154 -17.39 2.71 1.13
N HIS A 155 -18.48 3.46 1.32
CA HIS A 155 -18.45 4.92 1.31
C HIS A 155 -17.64 5.48 2.50
N GLU A 156 -17.80 4.91 3.69
CA GLU A 156 -17.04 5.30 4.88
C GLU A 156 -15.54 5.04 4.69
N VAL A 157 -15.20 3.86 4.14
CA VAL A 157 -13.81 3.49 3.81
C VAL A 157 -13.22 4.51 2.85
N ARG A 158 -13.95 4.86 1.78
CA ARG A 158 -13.51 5.84 0.79
C ARG A 158 -13.28 7.22 1.40
N VAL A 159 -14.22 7.71 2.21
CA VAL A 159 -14.12 9.02 2.87
C VAL A 159 -12.90 9.06 3.79
N LEU A 160 -12.69 8.02 4.59
CA LEU A 160 -11.55 7.92 5.49
C LEU A 160 -10.24 7.84 4.72
N LEU A 161 -10.13 6.94 3.74
CA LEU A 161 -8.92 6.76 2.93
C LEU A 161 -8.54 8.03 2.17
N ARG A 162 -9.48 8.68 1.49
CA ARG A 162 -9.22 9.95 0.79
C ARG A 162 -8.72 11.03 1.75
N LYS A 163 -9.26 11.08 2.97
CA LYS A 163 -8.81 12.02 4.00
C LYS A 163 -7.38 11.71 4.44
N VAL A 164 -7.06 10.46 4.78
CA VAL A 164 -5.71 10.11 5.26
C VAL A 164 -4.66 10.19 4.15
N PHE A 165 -5.00 9.88 2.90
CA PHE A 165 -4.11 10.08 1.76
C PHE A 165 -3.82 11.56 1.54
N ALA A 166 -4.84 12.42 1.61
CA ALA A 166 -4.64 13.86 1.50
C ALA A 166 -3.73 14.42 2.61
N LEU A 167 -3.89 13.94 3.85
CA LEU A 167 -3.00 14.32 4.96
C LEU A 167 -1.57 13.81 4.74
N ALA A 168 -1.41 12.57 4.32
CA ALA A 168 -0.10 11.98 4.05
C ALA A 168 0.63 12.73 2.93
N ALA A 169 -0.06 13.00 1.81
CA ALA A 169 0.47 13.79 0.70
C ALA A 169 0.86 15.21 1.13
N HIS A 170 0.01 15.87 1.94
CA HIS A 170 0.27 17.24 2.41
C HIS A 170 1.51 17.33 3.30
N GLU A 171 1.71 16.36 4.20
CA GLU A 171 2.82 16.37 5.16
C GLU A 171 4.12 15.79 4.61
N ALA A 172 4.06 15.18 3.41
CA ALA A 172 5.19 14.64 2.69
C ALA A 172 6.15 15.75 2.26
N ASN A 173 7.26 15.88 2.99
CA ASN A 173 8.36 16.75 2.57
C ASN A 173 9.53 15.87 2.10
N PRO A 174 9.96 15.98 0.83
CA PRO A 174 11.05 15.16 0.31
C PRO A 174 12.38 15.35 1.05
N THR A 175 12.60 16.47 1.74
CA THR A 175 13.89 16.75 2.40
C THR A 175 13.95 16.34 3.87
N ASP A 176 12.85 15.92 4.49
CA ASP A 176 12.78 15.64 5.93
C ASP A 176 11.91 14.41 6.22
N ALA A 177 12.55 13.25 6.09
CA ALA A 177 11.92 11.94 6.22
C ALA A 177 11.27 11.69 7.58
N LYS A 178 12.06 11.90 8.62
CA LYS A 178 11.63 11.63 9.99
C LYS A 178 10.53 12.61 10.41
N GLY A 179 10.69 13.88 10.03
CA GLY A 179 9.67 14.89 10.30
C GLY A 179 8.38 14.67 9.52
N ALA A 180 8.40 14.07 8.32
CA ALA A 180 7.19 13.83 7.53
C ALA A 180 6.19 12.92 8.25
N LEU A 181 6.64 11.77 8.76
CA LEU A 181 5.76 10.87 9.52
C LEU A 181 5.34 11.46 10.87
N ASP A 182 6.22 12.23 11.52
CA ASP A 182 5.86 12.92 12.78
C ASP A 182 4.79 14.00 12.54
N ARG A 183 4.89 14.74 11.43
CA ARG A 183 3.85 15.70 11.02
C ARG A 183 2.54 15.01 10.64
N LEU A 184 2.60 13.88 9.94
CA LEU A 184 1.42 13.06 9.66
C LEU A 184 0.73 12.62 10.96
N CYS A 185 1.48 12.13 11.95
CA CYS A 185 0.94 11.79 13.28
C CYS A 185 0.21 12.99 13.91
N VAL A 186 0.82 14.18 13.87
CA VAL A 186 0.22 15.41 14.40
C VAL A 186 -1.05 15.79 13.63
N ALA A 187 -1.06 15.63 12.32
CA ALA A 187 -2.23 15.92 11.48
C ALA A 187 -3.38 14.94 11.75
N LEU A 188 -3.11 13.63 11.87
CA LEU A 188 -4.08 12.61 12.24
C LEU A 188 -4.70 12.90 13.62
N LEU A 189 -3.87 13.28 14.60
CA LEU A 189 -4.35 13.64 15.93
C LEU A 189 -5.28 14.87 15.91
N LYS A 190 -4.95 15.90 15.12
CA LYS A 190 -5.81 17.10 14.96
C LYS A 190 -7.16 16.73 14.36
N GLU A 191 -7.17 15.80 13.41
CA GLU A 191 -8.37 15.30 12.75
C GLU A 191 -9.11 14.22 13.56
N ARG A 192 -8.61 13.87 14.76
CA ARG A 192 -9.12 12.82 15.64
C ARG A 192 -9.20 11.45 14.96
N ILE A 193 -8.22 11.16 14.11
CA ILE A 193 -8.07 9.86 13.46
C ILE A 193 -7.10 9.04 14.31
N GLU A 194 -7.55 7.84 14.71
CA GLU A 194 -6.70 6.90 15.45
C GLU A 194 -5.54 6.43 14.59
N TYR A 195 -4.37 6.25 15.20
CA TYR A 195 -3.19 5.73 14.52
C TYR A 195 -2.22 5.08 15.50
N ASP A 196 -1.40 4.17 14.99
CA ASP A 196 -0.30 3.52 15.69
C ASP A 196 1.01 3.75 14.95
N LYS A 197 2.13 3.91 15.68
CA LYS A 197 3.45 4.11 15.09
C LYS A 197 4.34 2.90 15.33
N THR A 198 4.90 2.33 14.26
CA THR A 198 5.86 1.22 14.35
C THR A 198 7.26 1.76 14.68
N ARG A 199 8.18 0.87 15.07
CA ARG A 199 9.55 1.26 15.39
C ARG A 199 10.55 0.47 14.57
N GLY A 200 11.49 1.18 13.95
CA GLY A 200 12.82 0.63 13.63
C GLY A 200 12.88 -0.40 12.50
N THR A 201 11.80 -0.62 11.74
CA THR A 201 11.84 -1.40 10.49
C THR A 201 11.79 -0.43 9.31
N SER A 202 12.75 -0.55 8.39
CA SER A 202 12.70 0.23 7.16
C SER A 202 11.68 -0.33 6.18
N MET A 203 11.21 0.49 5.25
CA MET A 203 10.29 0.03 4.20
C MET A 203 10.93 -1.09 3.36
N GLN A 204 12.22 -0.98 3.05
CA GLN A 204 12.96 -2.01 2.32
C GLN A 204 12.98 -3.35 3.07
N GLU A 205 13.32 -3.33 4.35
CA GLU A 205 13.35 -4.54 5.20
C GLU A 205 11.96 -5.18 5.29
N TRP A 206 10.93 -4.35 5.46
CA TRP A 206 9.55 -4.80 5.51
C TRP A 206 9.09 -5.41 4.18
N LEU A 207 9.42 -4.80 3.04
CA LEU A 207 9.07 -5.32 1.71
C LEU A 207 9.76 -6.64 1.40
N ILE A 208 11.06 -6.78 1.72
CA ILE A 208 11.80 -8.04 1.56
C ILE A 208 11.14 -9.15 2.38
N THR A 209 10.80 -8.86 3.63
CA THR A 209 10.15 -9.82 4.54
C THR A 209 8.76 -10.20 4.05
N SER A 210 8.00 -9.20 3.61
CA SER A 210 6.65 -9.37 3.10
C SER A 210 6.61 -10.17 1.81
N PHE A 211 7.53 -9.93 0.88
CA PHE A 211 7.58 -10.67 -0.37
C PHE A 211 7.90 -12.16 -0.14
N ARG A 212 8.79 -12.47 0.80
CA ARG A 212 9.05 -13.86 1.20
C ARG A 212 7.78 -14.52 1.75
N LEU A 213 7.06 -13.80 2.61
CA LEU A 213 5.81 -14.28 3.21
C LEU A 213 4.73 -14.53 2.15
N VAL A 214 4.56 -13.59 1.21
CA VAL A 214 3.59 -13.71 0.12
C VAL A 214 3.96 -14.87 -0.81
N ALA A 215 5.26 -15.04 -1.13
CA ALA A 215 5.75 -16.15 -1.94
C ALA A 215 5.53 -17.53 -1.27
N GLU A 216 5.70 -17.63 0.05
CA GLU A 216 5.38 -18.85 0.82
C GLU A 216 3.89 -19.22 0.74
N HIS A 217 3.03 -18.22 0.54
CA HIS A 217 1.57 -18.37 0.44
C HIS A 217 1.02 -18.35 -1.00
N SER A 218 1.88 -18.32 -2.02
CA SER A 218 1.48 -18.23 -3.45
C SER A 218 0.66 -16.98 -3.83
N GLY A 219 0.76 -15.88 -3.06
CA GLY A 219 0.09 -14.62 -3.38
C GLY A 219 0.94 -13.66 -4.24
N ASP A 220 0.43 -12.45 -4.48
CA ASP A 220 1.13 -11.40 -5.25
C ASP A 220 0.97 -10.00 -4.62
N ILE A 221 1.96 -9.11 -4.81
CA ILE A 221 1.91 -7.71 -4.34
C ILE A 221 1.58 -6.78 -5.51
N VAL A 222 0.43 -6.11 -5.42
CA VAL A 222 -0.10 -5.19 -6.43
C VAL A 222 0.09 -3.74 -6.01
N SER A 223 0.40 -2.88 -6.98
CA SER A 223 0.63 -1.45 -6.81
C SER A 223 -0.29 -0.63 -7.70
N VAL A 224 -0.73 0.52 -7.21
CA VAL A 224 -1.57 1.49 -7.92
C VAL A 224 -1.04 2.91 -7.66
N VAL A 225 -0.66 3.60 -8.74
CA VAL A 225 -0.16 4.98 -8.74
C VAL A 225 -1.21 5.88 -9.41
N GLY A 226 -1.75 6.87 -8.69
CA GLY A 226 -2.43 8.00 -9.32
C GLY A 226 -1.40 8.96 -9.89
N LEU A 227 -1.59 9.54 -11.08
CA LEU A 227 -0.77 10.67 -11.55
C LEU A 227 -1.69 11.84 -11.89
N ALA A 228 -1.40 13.02 -11.34
CA ALA A 228 -2.15 14.24 -11.59
C ALA A 228 -1.58 15.01 -12.79
N LEU A 229 -2.47 15.69 -13.53
CA LEU A 229 -2.15 16.60 -14.65
C LEU A 229 -1.37 17.83 -14.21
#